data_AF-A0A7G2TQE2-F1
#
_entry.id   AF-A0A7G2TQE2-F1
#
_cell.length_a   1.000
_cell.length_b   1.000
_cell.length_c   1.000
_cell.angle_alpha   90.00
_cell.angle_beta   90.00
_cell.angle_gamma   90.00
#
_symmetry.space_group_name_H-M   'P 1'
#
loop_
_entity.id
_entity.type
_entity.pdbx_description
1 polymer ?
#
loop_
_entity_poly.entity_id
_entity_poly.type
_entity_poly.pdbx_seq_one_letter_code
_entity_poly.pdbx_strand_id
1 'polypeptide(L)'
;MRGYELRERDDGSVDLVEVVPTVIATFTSRVHAESYYNFLAESGAEPVAKARPALPAPERPKPEAVAPKPAQVDAAWSTPSEEEWDQAIKALDDGGDMKKIAAALNVNFYKLRGKYAAWRRRQNDQGTTRAPEPAQEECRLCGREFKSSRDSDGLCARCSRG
;
A
#
# COMPACT_ATOMS: atom_id res chain seq x y z
N MET A 1 11.90 -16.24 16.42
CA MET A 1 13.26 -16.19 17.02
C MET A 1 13.68 -14.73 17.06
N ARG A 2 14.06 -14.21 18.23
CA ARG A 2 14.62 -12.85 18.38
C ARG A 2 16.14 -12.99 18.33
N GLY A 3 16.81 -12.23 17.48
CA GLY A 3 18.27 -12.14 17.46
C GLY A 3 18.72 -10.96 18.30
N TYR A 4 19.83 -11.09 19.01
CA TYR A 4 20.48 -9.97 19.70
C TYR A 4 21.91 -9.84 19.16
N GLU A 5 22.36 -8.61 18.93
CA GLU A 5 23.72 -8.29 18.46
C GLU A 5 24.36 -7.25 19.38
N LEU A 6 25.64 -7.40 19.64
CA LEU A 6 26.43 -6.41 20.38
C LEU A 6 27.10 -5.48 19.37
N ARG A 7 26.90 -4.17 19.54
CA ARG A 7 27.56 -3.13 18.75
C ARG A 7 28.49 -2.30 19.60
N GLU A 8 29.77 -2.35 19.28
CA GLU A 8 30.76 -1.48 19.88
C GLU A 8 30.66 -0.07 19.29
N ARG A 9 30.70 0.93 20.16
CA ARG A 9 30.70 2.35 19.80
C ARG A 9 32.12 2.92 19.90
N ASP A 10 32.37 4.00 19.17
CA ASP A 10 33.66 4.70 19.10
C ASP A 10 34.18 5.20 20.48
N ASP A 11 33.32 5.25 21.50
CA ASP A 11 33.65 5.63 22.89
C ASP A 11 34.01 4.43 23.79
N GLY A 12 34.04 3.21 23.23
CA GLY A 12 34.32 1.96 23.97
C GLY A 12 33.11 1.39 24.72
N SER A 13 31.93 1.98 24.59
CA SER A 13 30.68 1.40 25.11
C SER A 13 30.11 0.34 24.16
N VAL A 14 29.33 -0.61 24.70
CA VAL A 14 28.71 -1.70 23.93
C VAL A 14 27.19 -1.59 24.02
N ASP A 15 26.55 -1.39 22.88
CA ASP A 15 25.10 -1.39 22.74
C ASP A 15 24.60 -2.84 22.52
N LEU A 16 23.65 -3.32 23.32
CA LEU A 16 22.91 -4.56 23.05
C LEU A 16 21.69 -4.22 22.18
N VAL A 17 21.70 -4.68 20.93
CA VAL A 17 20.68 -4.38 19.93
C VAL A 17 19.81 -5.62 19.70
N GLU A 18 18.50 -5.48 19.91
CA GLU A 18 17.52 -6.50 19.52
C GLU A 18 17.20 -6.38 18.03
N VAL A 19 17.49 -7.43 17.26
CA VAL A 19 17.20 -7.53 15.84
C VAL A 19 15.87 -8.26 15.68
N VAL A 20 14.82 -7.49 15.41
CA VAL A 20 13.46 -8.00 15.18
C VAL A 20 13.23 -8.15 13.67
N PRO A 21 12.98 -9.38 13.16
CA PRO A 21 12.68 -9.57 11.74
C PRO A 21 11.39 -8.82 11.39
N THR A 22 11.48 -7.92 10.41
CA THR A 22 10.35 -7.10 9.95
C THR A 22 10.04 -7.46 8.50
N VAL A 23 8.79 -7.86 8.23
CA VAL A 23 8.33 -8.14 6.87
C VAL A 23 8.03 -6.81 6.17
N ILE A 24 8.92 -6.40 5.26
CA ILE A 24 8.80 -5.13 4.53
C ILE A 24 7.95 -5.21 3.26
N ALA A 25 7.74 -6.42 2.73
CA ALA A 25 6.93 -6.66 1.54
C ALA A 25 6.43 -8.11 1.47
N THR A 26 5.32 -8.35 0.77
CA THR A 26 4.80 -9.69 0.44
C THR A 26 4.49 -9.73 -1.05
N PHE A 27 4.95 -10.77 -1.74
CA PHE A 27 4.83 -10.91 -3.18
C PHE A 27 4.07 -12.17 -3.55
N THR A 28 3.18 -12.08 -4.54
CA THR A 28 2.50 -13.25 -5.12
C THR A 28 3.39 -13.99 -6.14
N SER A 29 4.35 -13.30 -6.75
CA SER A 29 5.29 -13.86 -7.73
C SER A 29 6.68 -13.99 -7.15
N ARG A 30 7.23 -15.20 -7.23
CA ARG A 30 8.59 -15.52 -6.78
C ARG A 30 9.65 -14.73 -7.55
N VAL A 31 9.50 -14.60 -8.86
CA VAL A 31 10.47 -13.90 -9.73
C VAL A 31 10.60 -12.42 -9.33
N HIS A 32 9.49 -11.78 -8.96
CA HIS A 32 9.51 -10.40 -8.47
C HIS A 32 10.14 -10.28 -7.08
N ALA A 33 9.87 -11.23 -6.19
CA ALA A 33 10.49 -11.27 -4.87
C ALA A 33 12.01 -11.41 -4.97
N GLU A 34 12.50 -12.29 -5.85
CA GLU A 34 13.93 -12.51 -6.08
C GLU A 34 14.61 -11.27 -6.69
N SER A 35 13.96 -10.61 -7.66
CA SER A 35 14.47 -9.36 -8.24
C SER A 35 14.56 -8.24 -7.20
N TYR A 36 13.56 -8.13 -6.32
CA TYR A 36 13.53 -7.14 -5.24
C TYR A 36 14.58 -7.44 -4.16
N TYR A 37 14.75 -8.73 -3.81
CA TYR A 37 15.79 -9.18 -2.88
C TYR A 37 17.18 -8.88 -3.41
N ASN A 38 17.49 -9.22 -4.66
CA ASN A 38 18.80 -8.97 -5.26
C ASN A 38 19.10 -7.46 -5.30
N PHE A 39 18.12 -6.63 -5.65
CA PHE A 39 18.29 -5.18 -5.60
C PHE A 39 18.64 -4.67 -4.19
N LEU A 40 17.98 -5.17 -3.15
CA LEU A 40 18.26 -4.79 -1.76
C LEU A 40 19.60 -5.34 -1.24
N ALA A 41 19.99 -6.54 -1.67
CA ALA A 41 21.26 -7.16 -1.30
C ALA A 41 22.45 -6.49 -2.00
N GLU A 42 22.32 -6.15 -3.29
CA GLU A 42 23.35 -5.49 -4.09
C GLU A 42 23.53 -4.01 -3.73
N SER A 43 22.45 -3.34 -3.29
CA SER A 43 22.53 -1.94 -2.85
C SER A 43 23.25 -1.76 -1.52
N GLY A 44 23.73 -2.85 -0.90
CA GLY A 44 24.63 -2.80 0.27
C GLY A 44 24.15 -1.78 1.29
N ALA A 45 22.84 -1.79 1.56
CA ALA A 45 22.24 -0.84 2.50
C ALA A 45 22.74 -1.19 3.89
N GLU A 46 23.92 -0.65 4.24
CA GLU A 46 24.38 -0.62 5.61
C GLU A 46 23.24 -0.06 6.46
N PRO A 47 22.87 -0.74 7.56
CA PRO A 47 21.82 -0.24 8.43
C PRO A 47 22.27 1.11 8.95
N VAL A 48 21.59 2.17 8.49
CA VAL A 48 21.79 3.55 8.95
C VAL A 48 21.28 3.66 10.39
N ALA A 49 21.99 3.04 11.31
CA ALA A 49 21.90 3.32 12.73
C ALA A 49 23.05 4.27 13.07
N LYS A 50 22.80 5.56 12.85
CA LYS A 50 23.39 6.59 13.70
C LYS A 50 22.26 7.52 14.08
N ALA A 51 21.74 7.32 15.29
CA ALA A 51 21.05 8.36 16.03
C ALA A 51 21.94 9.60 15.96
N ARG A 52 21.49 10.65 15.27
CA ARG A 52 22.15 11.95 15.35
C ARG A 52 22.01 12.41 16.82
N PRO A 53 23.10 12.78 17.51
CA PRO A 53 22.96 13.53 18.74
C PRO A 53 22.14 14.79 18.44
N ALA A 54 21.20 15.09 19.32
CA ALA A 54 20.39 16.29 19.26
C ALA A 54 21.32 17.52 19.28
N LEU A 55 21.59 18.08 18.11
CA LEU A 55 22.19 19.40 18.01
C LEU A 55 21.15 20.43 18.45
N PRO A 56 21.52 21.41 19.29
CA PRO A 56 20.61 22.44 19.75
C PRO A 56 20.05 23.24 18.56
N ALA A 57 18.77 23.59 18.66
CA ALA A 57 18.00 24.24 17.61
C ALA A 57 18.74 25.47 17.04
N PRO A 58 19.01 25.54 15.72
CA PRO A 58 19.38 26.80 15.11
C PRO A 58 18.15 27.72 15.14
N GLU A 59 18.32 28.88 15.78
CA GLU A 59 17.37 29.99 15.76
C GLU A 59 16.99 30.31 14.32
N ARG A 60 15.68 30.43 14.07
CA ARG A 60 15.11 30.73 12.75
C ARG A 60 15.66 32.06 12.24
N PRO A 61 16.42 32.10 11.14
CA PRO A 61 16.55 33.32 10.37
C PRO A 61 15.29 33.47 9.52
N LYS A 62 14.71 34.67 9.65
CA LYS A 62 13.70 35.31 8.80
C LYS A 62 13.72 34.80 7.34
N PRO A 63 12.57 34.47 6.72
CA PRO A 63 12.54 33.97 5.36
C PRO A 63 12.87 35.09 4.37
N GLU A 64 14.13 35.15 3.94
CA GLU A 64 14.55 35.89 2.77
C GLU A 64 14.68 34.93 1.58
N ALA A 65 13.74 35.13 0.64
CA ALA A 65 13.68 34.69 -0.74
C ALA A 65 14.72 33.64 -1.22
N VAL A 66 14.30 32.36 -1.20
CA VAL A 66 14.94 31.33 -2.02
C VAL A 66 14.55 31.56 -3.48
N ALA A 67 15.56 31.75 -4.33
CA ALA A 67 15.45 31.82 -5.78
C ALA A 67 14.61 30.66 -6.35
N PRO A 68 13.71 30.91 -7.31
CA PRO A 68 12.85 29.88 -7.85
C PRO A 68 13.70 28.82 -8.58
N LYS A 69 13.54 27.57 -8.12
CA LYS A 69 13.79 26.35 -8.89
C LYS A 69 13.23 26.56 -10.30
N PRO A 70 13.92 26.15 -11.40
CA PRO A 70 13.39 26.36 -12.74
C PRO A 70 12.00 25.73 -12.80
N ALA A 71 11.00 26.59 -13.00
CA ALA A 71 9.64 26.19 -13.30
C ALA A 71 9.75 25.19 -14.45
N GLN A 72 9.40 23.94 -14.17
CA GLN A 72 9.12 23.00 -15.24
C GLN A 72 8.03 23.65 -16.05
N VAL A 73 8.38 24.09 -17.26
CA VAL A 73 7.46 24.56 -18.29
C VAL A 73 6.16 23.77 -18.19
N ASP A 74 5.09 24.45 -17.77
CA ASP A 74 3.73 23.96 -17.82
C ASP A 74 3.42 23.65 -19.28
N ALA A 75 3.78 22.43 -19.72
CA ALA A 75 3.18 21.88 -20.93
C ALA A 75 1.67 22.01 -20.72
N ALA A 76 0.97 22.63 -21.66
CA ALA A 76 -0.47 22.81 -21.59
C ALA A 76 -1.13 21.42 -21.75
N TRP A 77 -1.14 20.64 -20.68
CA TRP A 77 -1.84 19.38 -20.62
C TRP A 77 -3.32 19.70 -20.51
N SER A 78 -4.11 19.13 -21.41
CA SER A 78 -5.56 19.24 -21.35
C SER A 78 -6.06 18.58 -20.05
N THR A 79 -7.16 19.08 -19.50
CA THR A 79 -7.98 18.37 -18.51
C THR A 79 -9.24 17.88 -19.23
N PRO A 80 -9.22 16.65 -19.80
CA PRO A 80 -10.40 16.06 -20.43
C PRO A 80 -11.58 15.98 -19.46
N SER A 81 -12.77 15.96 -20.02
CA SER A 81 -14.02 15.71 -19.29
C SER A 81 -14.00 14.32 -18.66
N GLU A 82 -14.86 14.10 -17.66
CA GLU A 82 -14.99 12.80 -16.99
C GLU A 82 -15.37 11.67 -17.97
N GLU A 83 -16.15 11.99 -19.01
CA GLU A 83 -16.55 11.06 -20.06
C GLU A 83 -15.36 10.63 -20.95
N GLU A 84 -14.47 11.57 -21.26
CA GLU A 84 -13.24 11.30 -22.02
C GLU A 84 -12.27 10.43 -21.20
N TRP A 85 -12.21 10.64 -19.88
CA TRP A 85 -11.45 9.76 -18.97
C TRP A 85 -12.02 8.35 -18.93
N ASP A 86 -13.34 8.19 -18.88
CA ASP A 86 -13.98 6.87 -18.85
C ASP A 86 -13.74 6.10 -20.15
N GLN A 87 -13.81 6.77 -21.30
CA GLN A 87 -13.47 6.17 -22.59
C GLN A 87 -12.00 5.76 -22.66
N ALA A 88 -11.09 6.61 -22.16
CA ALA A 88 -9.66 6.32 -22.08
C ALA A 88 -9.37 5.09 -21.20
N ILE A 89 -10.04 5.01 -20.05
CA ILE A 89 -9.90 3.91 -19.09
C ILE A 89 -10.45 2.60 -19.65
N LYS A 90 -11.59 2.63 -20.36
CA LYS A 90 -12.12 1.46 -21.08
C LYS A 90 -11.15 0.96 -22.15
N ALA A 91 -10.62 1.88 -22.98
CA ALA A 91 -9.63 1.54 -24.00
C ALA A 91 -8.33 0.95 -23.41
N LEU A 92 -7.93 1.35 -22.20
CA LEU A 92 -6.82 0.73 -21.47
C LEU A 92 -7.13 -0.69 -21.00
N ASP A 93 -8.37 -0.94 -20.57
CA ASP A 93 -8.81 -2.25 -20.10
C ASP A 93 -8.93 -3.25 -21.26
N ASP A 94 -9.33 -2.79 -22.44
CA ASP A 94 -9.36 -3.55 -23.70
C ASP A 94 -7.95 -3.89 -24.25
N GLY A 95 -6.88 -3.54 -23.53
CA GLY A 95 -5.49 -3.83 -23.89
C GLY A 95 -4.77 -2.70 -24.65
N GLY A 96 -5.32 -1.49 -24.65
CA GLY A 96 -4.72 -0.32 -25.28
C GLY A 96 -3.42 0.15 -24.61
N ASP A 97 -2.54 0.79 -25.39
CA ASP A 97 -1.28 1.33 -24.90
C ASP A 97 -1.48 2.67 -24.18
N MET A 98 -1.10 2.72 -22.90
CA MET A 98 -1.26 3.87 -22.03
C MET A 98 -0.52 5.13 -22.48
N LYS A 99 0.59 4.99 -23.19
CA LYS A 99 1.30 6.15 -23.76
C LYS A 99 0.58 6.71 -24.98
N LYS A 100 0.01 5.84 -25.82
CA LYS A 100 -0.76 6.27 -27.00
C LYS A 100 -2.03 7.01 -26.61
N ILE A 101 -2.74 6.50 -25.61
CA ILE A 101 -3.97 7.11 -25.10
C ILE A 101 -3.68 8.46 -24.41
N ALA A 102 -2.61 8.53 -23.61
CA ALA A 102 -2.19 9.78 -22.99
C ALA A 102 -1.81 10.85 -24.02
N ALA A 103 -1.12 10.45 -25.09
CA ALA A 103 -0.77 11.35 -26.20
C ALA A 103 -2.01 11.82 -26.98
N ALA A 104 -2.96 10.92 -27.26
CA ALA A 104 -4.20 11.25 -27.98
C ALA A 104 -5.07 12.25 -27.21
N LEU A 105 -5.12 12.15 -25.88
CA LEU A 105 -5.89 13.04 -25.02
C LEU A 105 -5.10 14.28 -24.57
N ASN A 106 -3.84 14.40 -24.97
CA ASN A 106 -2.91 15.42 -24.50
C ASN A 106 -2.89 15.54 -22.96
N VAL A 107 -2.93 14.40 -22.27
CA VAL A 107 -2.97 14.34 -20.79
C VAL A 107 -1.71 13.80 -20.19
N ASN A 108 -1.47 14.22 -18.95
CA ASN A 108 -0.34 13.74 -18.19
C ASN A 108 -0.45 12.23 -17.96
N PHE A 109 0.53 11.50 -18.48
CA PHE A 109 0.63 10.04 -18.36
C PHE A 109 0.50 9.57 -16.90
N TYR A 110 1.10 10.29 -15.95
CA TYR A 110 1.01 9.96 -14.52
C TYR A 110 -0.40 10.16 -13.97
N LYS A 111 -1.15 11.16 -14.46
CA LYS A 111 -2.56 11.37 -14.09
C LYS A 111 -3.44 10.24 -14.63
N LEU A 112 -3.26 9.84 -15.89
CA LEU A 112 -3.99 8.71 -16.49
C LEU A 112 -3.73 7.41 -15.75
N ARG A 113 -2.46 7.12 -15.43
CA ARG A 113 -2.09 5.94 -14.64
C ARG A 113 -2.72 5.95 -13.25
N GLY A 114 -2.73 7.10 -12.58
CA GLY A 114 -3.37 7.26 -11.26
C GLY A 114 -4.88 7.01 -11.30
N LYS A 115 -5.57 7.59 -12.30
CA LYS A 115 -7.01 7.39 -12.54
C LYS A 115 -7.34 5.94 -12.86
N TYR A 116 -6.58 5.29 -13.74
CA TYR A 116 -6.76 3.87 -14.06
C TYR A 116 -6.56 2.95 -12.83
N ALA A 117 -5.54 3.21 -12.01
CA ALA A 117 -5.31 2.46 -10.78
C ALA A 117 -6.48 2.62 -9.77
N ALA A 118 -7.02 3.83 -9.62
CA ALA A 118 -8.17 4.07 -8.76
C ALA A 118 -9.44 3.38 -9.29
N TRP A 119 -9.69 3.45 -10.60
CA TRP A 119 -10.80 2.76 -11.27
C TRP A 119 -10.72 1.24 -11.07
N ARG A 120 -9.53 0.65 -11.24
CA ARG A 120 -9.32 -0.80 -11.06
C ARG A 120 -9.56 -1.27 -9.62
N ARG A 121 -9.23 -0.44 -8.62
CA ARG A 121 -9.58 -0.73 -7.22
C ARG A 121 -11.10 -0.74 -7.02
N ARG A 122 -11.80 0.26 -7.55
CA ARG A 122 -13.28 0.34 -7.49
C ARG A 122 -13.96 -0.83 -8.20
N GLN A 123 -13.39 -1.34 -9.30
CA GLN A 123 -13.85 -2.56 -9.98
C GLN A 123 -13.72 -3.80 -9.07
N ASN A 124 -12.55 -3.98 -8.44
CA ASN A 124 -12.33 -5.10 -7.51
C ASN A 124 -13.23 -5.01 -6.27
N ASP A 125 -13.42 -3.81 -5.74
CA ASP A 125 -14.33 -3.58 -4.60
C ASP A 125 -15.79 -3.83 -5.00
N GLN A 126 -16.20 -3.45 -6.22
CA GLN A 126 -17.54 -3.76 -6.75
C GLN A 126 -17.75 -5.25 -7.00
N GLY A 127 -16.74 -5.98 -7.45
CA GLY A 127 -16.76 -7.44 -7.54
C GLY A 127 -16.75 -8.14 -6.18
N THR A 128 -16.28 -7.44 -5.13
CA THR A 128 -16.26 -7.92 -3.73
C THR A 128 -17.46 -7.45 -2.92
N THR A 129 -18.26 -6.50 -3.41
CA THR A 129 -19.47 -6.08 -2.71
C THR A 129 -20.54 -7.17 -2.75
N ARG A 130 -20.74 -7.70 -1.54
CA ARG A 130 -21.88 -8.48 -1.06
C ARG A 130 -21.83 -9.97 -1.39
N ALA A 131 -20.88 -10.66 -0.73
CA ALA A 131 -21.26 -11.95 -0.16
C ALA A 131 -22.61 -11.74 0.58
N PRO A 132 -23.66 -12.51 0.29
CA PRO A 132 -24.93 -12.38 1.01
C PRO A 132 -24.61 -12.48 2.49
N GLU A 133 -25.12 -11.52 3.29
CA GLU A 133 -24.97 -11.63 4.73
C GLU A 133 -25.47 -13.01 5.13
N PRO A 134 -24.66 -13.79 5.87
CA PRO A 134 -25.04 -15.14 6.25
C PRO A 134 -26.32 -15.01 7.08
N ALA A 135 -27.38 -15.67 6.61
CA ALA A 135 -28.69 -15.64 7.24
C ALA A 135 -28.52 -15.93 8.74
N GLN A 136 -28.96 -15.01 9.58
CA GLN A 136 -29.00 -15.24 11.01
C GLN A 136 -30.12 -16.24 11.27
N GLU A 137 -29.82 -17.31 12.02
CA GLU A 137 -30.79 -18.32 12.44
C GLU A 137 -30.99 -18.25 13.96
N GLU A 138 -32.19 -18.57 14.45
CA GLU A 138 -32.46 -18.68 15.88
C GLU A 138 -32.16 -20.09 16.40
N CYS A 139 -31.45 -20.16 17.53
CA CYS A 139 -31.14 -21.42 18.19
C CYS A 139 -32.41 -22.10 18.72
N ARG A 140 -32.66 -23.35 18.33
CA ARG A 140 -33.84 -24.13 18.78
C ARG A 140 -33.91 -24.37 20.29
N LEU A 141 -32.78 -24.29 21.00
CA LEU A 141 -32.72 -24.54 22.44
C LEU A 141 -32.80 -23.27 23.29
N CYS A 142 -32.27 -22.15 22.81
CA CYS A 142 -32.17 -20.93 23.63
C CYS A 142 -32.70 -19.66 22.96
N GLY A 143 -33.23 -19.75 21.74
CA GLY A 143 -33.83 -18.63 21.01
C GLY A 143 -32.86 -17.52 20.64
N ARG A 144 -31.55 -17.72 20.78
CA ARG A 144 -30.55 -16.70 20.42
C ARG A 144 -30.29 -16.74 18.92
N GLU A 145 -30.30 -15.56 18.32
CA GLU A 145 -29.82 -15.35 16.96
C GLU A 145 -28.33 -15.65 16.87
N PHE A 146 -27.95 -16.43 15.87
CA PHE A 146 -26.56 -16.75 15.59
C PHE A 146 -26.32 -16.83 14.09
N LYS A 147 -25.06 -16.67 13.69
CA LYS A 147 -24.63 -16.77 12.30
C LYS A 147 -24.68 -18.23 11.88
N SER A 148 -25.58 -18.58 10.96
CA SER A 148 -25.66 -19.94 10.41
C SER A 148 -24.33 -20.29 9.75
N SER A 149 -23.82 -21.47 10.09
CA SER A 149 -22.72 -22.11 9.38
C SER A 149 -23.21 -23.47 8.90
N ARG A 150 -22.58 -24.02 7.87
CA ARG A 150 -23.01 -25.27 7.24
C ARG A 150 -23.05 -26.47 8.21
N ASP A 151 -22.34 -26.36 9.33
CA ASP A 151 -22.27 -27.34 10.42
C ASP A 151 -23.21 -27.03 11.61
N SER A 152 -24.02 -25.97 11.52
CA SER A 152 -24.97 -25.62 12.58
C SER A 152 -26.31 -26.32 12.34
N ASP A 153 -26.60 -27.39 13.08
CA ASP A 153 -27.91 -28.08 13.09
C ASP A 153 -29.04 -27.26 13.75
N GLY A 154 -29.11 -25.95 13.49
CA GLY A 154 -30.04 -25.03 14.16
C GLY A 154 -29.75 -24.78 15.64
N LEU A 155 -28.50 -25.04 16.08
CA LEU A 155 -28.03 -24.83 17.45
C LEU A 155 -26.86 -23.84 17.47
N CYS A 156 -26.86 -22.93 18.44
CA CYS A 156 -25.73 -22.02 18.64
C CYS A 156 -24.50 -22.77 19.17
N ALA A 157 -23.32 -22.14 19.05
CA ALA A 157 -22.04 -22.72 19.48
C ALA A 157 -22.00 -23.16 20.96
N ARG A 158 -22.87 -22.60 21.80
CA ARG A 158 -22.99 -22.96 23.22
C ARG A 158 -23.89 -24.18 23.43
N CYS A 159 -24.96 -24.31 22.66
CA CYS A 159 -25.94 -25.40 22.79
C CYS A 159 -25.53 -26.67 22.04
N SER A 160 -24.67 -26.57 21.03
CA SER A 160 -24.13 -27.73 20.28
C SER A 160 -23.02 -28.48 21.01
N ARG A 161 -22.42 -27.89 22.06
CA ARG A 161 -21.31 -28.47 22.84
C ARG A 161 -21.72 -28.87 24.27
N GLY A 162 -22.98 -28.63 24.63
CA GLY A 162 -23.52 -28.80 25.98
C GLY A 162 -24.13 -30.17 26.21
#